data_AF-A0A6B2SA49-F1
#
_entry.id   AF-A0A6B2SA49-F1
#
_cell.length_a   1.000
_cell.length_b   1.000
_cell.length_c   1.000
_cell.angle_alpha   90.00
_cell.angle_beta   90.00
_cell.angle_gamma   90.00
#
_symmetry.space_group_name_H-M   'P 1'
#
loop_
_entity.id
_entity.type
_entity.pdbx_description
1 polymer ?
#
loop_
_entity_poly.entity_id
_entity_poly.type
_entity_poly.pdbx_seq_one_letter_code
_entity_poly.pdbx_strand_id
1 'polypeptide(L)'
;MFRRDHSGLFAWRPLVRLVRAPAALSVPGDVLSGAAAAGRPMDIRTLGAAASSVCLYWAGMSLNDYADAAVDGVERPGRPVPSGAVERRTALAVAAGLTAAGLALAA
;
A
#
# COMPACT_ATOMS: atom_id res chain seq x y z
N MET A 1 8.89 -28.60 18.63
CA MET A 1 9.43 -27.53 19.48
C MET A 1 9.66 -26.29 18.62
N PHE A 2 8.59 -25.56 18.27
CA PHE A 2 8.70 -24.26 17.57
C PHE A 2 8.27 -23.17 18.54
N ARG A 3 9.24 -22.37 18.95
CA ARG A 3 9.11 -21.30 19.92
C ARG A 3 8.33 -20.15 19.26
N ARG A 4 7.11 -19.89 19.75
CA ARG A 4 6.36 -18.65 19.50
C ARG A 4 7.04 -17.54 20.29
N ASP A 5 7.79 -16.68 19.61
CA ASP A 5 8.19 -15.38 20.14
C ASP A 5 7.25 -14.30 19.58
N HIS A 6 6.12 -14.14 20.27
CA HIS A 6 5.31 -12.93 20.17
C HIS A 6 6.01 -11.79 20.93
N SER A 7 7.13 -11.29 20.41
CA SER A 7 7.71 -10.04 20.88
C SER A 7 7.03 -8.88 20.16
N GLY A 8 6.14 -8.20 20.90
CA GLY A 8 5.30 -7.07 20.47
C GLY A 8 6.06 -5.78 20.12
N LEU A 9 7.15 -5.89 19.36
CA LEU A 9 7.88 -4.74 18.83
C LEU A 9 7.92 -4.83 17.30
N PHE A 10 6.99 -4.08 16.72
CA PHE A 10 6.90 -3.60 15.34
C PHE A 10 6.19 -4.46 14.28
N ALA A 11 4.86 -4.62 14.43
CA ALA A 11 3.91 -4.93 13.35
C ALA A 11 3.98 -3.98 12.13
N TRP A 12 4.68 -2.86 12.27
CA TRP A 12 4.88 -1.83 11.23
C TRP A 12 5.88 -2.23 10.15
N ARG A 13 6.92 -3.02 10.48
CA ARG A 13 7.97 -3.41 9.54
C ARG A 13 7.47 -4.30 8.39
N PRO A 14 6.61 -5.31 8.63
CA PRO A 14 5.98 -6.09 7.57
C PRO A 14 5.10 -5.21 6.66
N LEU A 15 4.31 -4.31 7.25
CA LEU A 15 3.43 -3.40 6.51
C LEU A 15 4.23 -2.47 5.59
N VAL A 16 5.31 -1.86 6.08
CA VAL A 16 6.18 -0.96 5.30
C VAL A 16 6.83 -1.67 4.11
N ARG A 17 7.21 -2.95 4.26
CA ARG A 17 7.71 -3.76 3.13
C ARG A 17 6.61 -4.12 2.14
N LEU A 18 5.40 -4.42 2.63
CA LEU A 18 4.23 -4.73 1.80
C LEU A 18 3.91 -3.56 0.86
N VAL A 19 3.84 -2.34 1.40
CA VAL A 19 3.51 -1.15 0.60
C VAL A 19 4.67 -0.57 -0.21
N ARG A 20 5.88 -1.15 -0.14
CA ARG A 20 7.11 -0.58 -0.73
C ARG A 20 7.19 0.92 -0.49
N ALA A 21 7.09 1.33 0.78
CA ALA A 21 6.93 2.73 1.20
C ALA A 21 7.88 3.74 0.50
N PRO A 22 9.15 3.43 0.19
CA PRO A 22 10.03 4.35 -0.53
C PRO A 22 9.56 4.68 -1.96
N ALA A 23 8.91 3.74 -2.65
CA ALA A 23 8.42 3.94 -4.01
C ALA A 23 7.15 4.81 -4.09
N ALA A 24 6.45 4.98 -2.97
CA ALA A 24 5.26 5.84 -2.92
C ALA A 24 5.59 7.34 -2.86
N LEU A 25 6.87 7.71 -2.67
CA LEU A 25 7.31 9.11 -2.60
C LEU A 25 7.32 9.80 -3.97
N SER A 26 7.36 9.07 -5.09
CA SER A 26 7.27 9.66 -6.43
C SER A 26 5.84 9.98 -6.86
N VAL A 27 4.87 9.21 -6.38
CA VAL A 27 3.46 9.29 -6.79
C VAL A 27 2.79 10.65 -6.51
N PRO A 28 2.96 11.30 -5.34
CA PRO A 28 2.40 12.63 -5.13
C PRO A 28 3.09 13.68 -6.01
N GLY A 29 4.37 13.47 -6.37
CA GLY A 29 5.13 14.36 -7.26
C GLY A 29 4.51 14.48 -8.65
N ASP A 30 4.00 13.37 -9.21
CA ASP A 30 3.34 13.36 -10.52
C ASP A 30 2.02 14.13 -10.50
N VAL A 31 1.21 13.95 -9.44
CA VAL A 31 -0.06 14.66 -9.29
C VAL A 31 0.17 16.17 -9.09
N LEU A 32 1.14 16.54 -8.26
CA LEU A 32 1.49 17.94 -8.02
C LEU A 32 2.08 18.60 -9.27
N SER A 33 2.95 17.90 -10.00
CA SER A 33 3.50 18.39 -11.28
C SER A 33 2.42 18.58 -12.33
N GLY A 34 1.48 17.62 -12.43
CA GLY A 34 0.31 17.74 -13.30
C GLY A 34 -0.60 18.91 -12.92
N ALA A 35 -0.84 19.11 -11.62
CA ALA A 35 -1.62 20.26 -11.13
C ALA A 35 -0.95 21.60 -11.47
N ALA A 36 0.37 21.71 -11.23
CA ALA A 36 1.14 22.90 -11.58
C ALA A 36 1.13 23.17 -13.10
N ALA A 37 1.34 22.14 -13.93
CA ALA A 37 1.27 22.25 -15.39
C ALA A 37 -0.12 22.64 -15.89
N ALA A 38 -1.18 22.20 -15.21
CA ALA A 38 -2.56 22.57 -15.51
C ALA A 38 -2.99 23.93 -14.93
N GLY A 39 -2.09 24.66 -14.26
CA GLY A 39 -2.40 25.93 -13.60
C GLY A 39 -3.41 25.80 -12.44
N ARG A 40 -3.56 24.60 -11.87
CA ARG A 40 -4.45 24.36 -10.73
C ARG A 40 -3.85 24.98 -9.46
N PRO A 41 -4.65 25.67 -8.63
CA PRO A 41 -4.18 26.17 -7.35
C PRO A 41 -3.84 25.00 -6.41
N MET A 42 -2.84 25.21 -5.54
CA MET A 42 -2.46 24.27 -4.48
C MET A 42 -3.47 24.35 -3.33
N ASP A 43 -4.67 23.83 -3.57
CA ASP A 43 -5.79 23.84 -2.63
C ASP A 43 -6.04 22.45 -2.02
N ILE A 44 -7.05 22.36 -1.15
CA ILE A 44 -7.44 21.13 -0.47
C ILE A 44 -7.78 20.00 -1.47
N ARG A 45 -8.29 20.35 -2.67
CA ARG A 45 -8.63 19.39 -3.72
C ARG A 45 -7.37 18.80 -4.36
N THR A 46 -6.38 19.63 -4.64
CA THR A 46 -5.09 19.19 -5.19
C THR A 46 -4.33 18.32 -4.19
N LEU A 47 -4.36 18.69 -2.90
CA LEU A 47 -3.80 17.87 -1.82
C LEU A 47 -4.57 16.54 -1.63
N GLY A 48 -5.90 16.58 -1.73
CA GLY A 48 -6.75 15.39 -1.70
C GLY A 48 -6.45 14.43 -2.85
N ALA A 49 -6.27 14.94 -4.07
CA ALA A 49 -5.86 14.15 -5.23
C ALA A 49 -4.46 13.53 -5.06
N ALA A 50 -3.50 14.28 -4.51
CA ALA A 50 -2.17 13.75 -4.21
C ALA A 50 -2.23 12.64 -3.15
N ALA A 51 -3.01 12.82 -2.08
CA ALA A 51 -3.21 11.79 -1.07
C ALA A 51 -3.94 10.55 -1.63
N SER A 52 -4.97 10.76 -2.47
CA SER A 52 -5.70 9.71 -3.17
C SER A 52 -4.78 8.83 -4.00
N SER A 53 -3.85 9.43 -4.74
CA SER A 53 -2.89 8.70 -5.58
C SER A 53 -1.99 7.76 -4.76
N VAL A 54 -1.53 8.20 -3.58
CA VAL A 54 -0.74 7.36 -2.66
C VAL A 54 -1.57 6.20 -2.13
N CYS A 55 -2.81 6.46 -1.72
CA CYS A 55 -3.73 5.42 -1.27
C CYS A 55 -3.97 4.36 -2.35
N LEU A 56 -4.23 4.77 -3.59
CA LEU A 56 -4.48 3.85 -4.70
C LEU A 56 -3.22 3.05 -5.09
N TYR A 57 -2.03 3.67 -5.03
CA TYR A 57 -0.77 2.96 -5.24
C TYR A 57 -0.56 1.85 -4.20
N TRP A 58 -0.76 2.16 -2.92
CA TRP A 58 -0.66 1.16 -1.85
C TRP A 58 -1.75 0.10 -1.91
N ALA A 59 -2.96 0.47 -2.35
CA ALA A 59 -4.04 -0.49 -2.58
C ALA A 59 -3.64 -1.51 -3.66
N GLY A 60 -3.09 -1.05 -4.78
CA GLY A 60 -2.60 -1.90 -5.87
C GLY A 60 -1.48 -2.83 -5.43
N MET A 61 -0.51 -2.33 -4.66
CA MET A 61 0.55 -3.16 -4.08
C MET A 61 0.01 -4.27 -3.18
N SER A 62 -0.93 -3.94 -2.28
CA SER A 62 -1.55 -4.91 -1.38
C SER A 62 -2.40 -5.94 -2.13
N LEU A 63 -3.07 -5.51 -3.20
CA LEU A 63 -3.86 -6.39 -4.06
C LEU A 63 -2.99 -7.35 -4.87
N ASN A 64 -1.84 -6.87 -5.38
CA ASN A 64 -0.87 -7.72 -6.07
C ASN A 64 -0.35 -8.82 -5.14
N ASP A 65 0.05 -8.49 -3.91
CA ASP A 65 0.51 -9.48 -2.93
C ASP A 65 -0.60 -10.47 -2.53
N TYR A 66 -1.88 -10.07 -2.58
CA TYR A 66 -3.01 -10.99 -2.40
C TYR A 66 -3.19 -11.95 -3.60
N ALA A 67 -3.07 -11.45 -4.82
CA ALA A 67 -3.25 -12.21 -6.05
C ALA A 67 -2.08 -13.19 -6.25
N ASP A 68 -0.85 -12.73 -6.06
CA ASP A 68 0.39 -13.46 -6.29
C ASP A 68 0.72 -14.46 -5.17
N ALA A 69 -0.06 -14.48 -4.08
CA ALA A 69 0.21 -15.31 -2.89
C ALA A 69 0.52 -16.79 -3.18
N ALA A 70 -0.10 -17.39 -4.19
CA ALA A 70 0.16 -18.77 -4.58
C ALA A 70 1.49 -18.94 -5.32
N VAL A 71 1.78 -18.03 -6.28
CA VAL A 71 3.01 -18.03 -7.07
C VAL A 71 4.21 -17.67 -6.19
N ASP A 72 4.07 -16.62 -5.38
CA ASP A 72 5.09 -16.20 -4.41
C ASP A 72 5.35 -17.28 -3.34
N GLY A 73 4.37 -18.14 -3.05
CA GLY A 73 4.57 -19.27 -2.14
C GLY A 73 5.59 -20.29 -2.64
N VAL A 74 5.74 -20.42 -3.96
CA VAL A 74 6.71 -21.31 -4.60
C VAL A 74 8.01 -20.57 -4.88
N GLU A 75 7.93 -19.39 -5.49
CA GLU A 75 9.10 -18.66 -6.00
C GLU A 75 9.81 -17.82 -4.94
N ARG A 76 9.07 -17.30 -3.95
CA ARG A 76 9.55 -16.32 -2.98
C ARG A 76 8.90 -16.53 -1.60
N PRO A 77 9.09 -17.70 -0.96
CA PRO A 77 8.38 -18.07 0.26
C PRO A 77 8.61 -17.09 1.44
N GLY A 78 9.68 -16.29 1.40
CA GLY A 78 9.94 -15.23 2.38
C GLY A 78 9.06 -13.98 2.28
N ARG A 79 8.14 -13.90 1.29
CA ARG A 79 7.22 -12.76 1.16
C ARG A 79 6.18 -12.74 2.29
N PRO A 80 5.62 -11.57 2.66
CA PRO A 80 4.77 -11.44 3.84
C PRO A 80 3.53 -12.33 3.83
N VAL A 81 2.85 -12.45 2.68
CA VAL A 81 1.61 -13.24 2.56
C VAL A 81 1.90 -14.75 2.57
N PRO A 82 2.81 -15.30 1.74
CA PRO A 82 3.08 -16.74 1.75
C PRO A 82 3.82 -17.23 3.01
N SER A 83 4.68 -16.41 3.62
CA SER A 83 5.35 -16.74 4.88
C SER A 83 4.40 -16.75 6.10
N GLY A 84 3.16 -16.30 5.93
CA GLY A 84 2.18 -16.17 7.01
C GLY A 84 2.40 -14.95 7.93
N ALA A 85 3.37 -14.08 7.62
CA ALA A 85 3.58 -12.84 8.38
C ALA A 85 2.41 -11.85 8.22
N VAL A 86 1.68 -11.91 7.09
CA VAL A 86 0.43 -11.20 6.85
C VAL A 86 -0.59 -12.19 6.31
N GLU A 87 -1.75 -12.31 6.94
CA GLU A 87 -2.80 -13.17 6.41
C GLU A 87 -3.31 -12.66 5.06
N ARG A 88 -3.59 -13.57 4.14
CA ARG A 88 -4.10 -13.22 2.80
C ARG A 88 -5.36 -12.35 2.87
N ARG A 89 -6.28 -12.64 3.80
CA ARG A 89 -7.48 -11.81 4.03
C ARG A 89 -7.15 -10.38 4.46
N THR A 90 -6.07 -10.18 5.20
CA THR A 90 -5.62 -8.86 5.66
C THR A 90 -5.05 -8.06 4.50
N ALA A 91 -4.29 -8.67 3.60
CA ALA A 91 -3.84 -8.01 2.37
C ALA A 91 -5.01 -7.54 1.50
N LEU A 92 -6.08 -8.33 1.39
CA LEU A 92 -7.29 -7.92 0.69
C LEU A 92 -8.03 -6.78 1.40
N ALA A 93 -8.19 -6.87 2.72
CA ALA A 93 -8.85 -5.83 3.52
C ALA A 93 -8.11 -4.48 3.44
N VAL A 94 -6.77 -4.51 3.48
CA VAL A 94 -5.92 -3.33 3.29
C VAL A 94 -6.10 -2.74 1.90
N ALA A 95 -6.10 -3.57 0.85
CA ALA A 95 -6.34 -3.11 -0.51
C ALA A 95 -7.71 -2.43 -0.67
N ALA A 96 -8.78 -3.05 -0.14
CA ALA A 96 -10.13 -2.50 -0.18
C ALA A 96 -10.24 -1.19 0.61
N GLY A 97 -9.69 -1.14 1.83
CA GLY A 97 -9.71 0.05 2.68
C GLY A 97 -8.97 1.23 2.06
N LEU A 98 -7.79 0.98 1.49
CA LEU A 98 -7.02 2.01 0.79
C LEU A 98 -7.69 2.47 -0.50
N THR A 99 -8.37 1.59 -1.22
CA THR A 99 -9.17 1.97 -2.39
C THR A 99 -10.31 2.90 -1.99
N ALA A 100 -11.08 2.54 -0.96
CA ALA A 100 -12.17 3.36 -0.46
C ALA A 100 -11.67 4.73 0.05
N ALA A 101 -10.58 4.75 0.80
CA ALA A 101 -9.95 6.00 1.25
C ALA A 101 -9.47 6.86 0.07
N GLY A 102 -8.85 6.26 -0.94
CA GLY A 102 -8.43 6.95 -2.16
C GLY A 102 -9.59 7.60 -2.89
N LEU A 103 -10.72 6.90 -3.04
CA LEU A 103 -11.93 7.45 -3.66
C LEU A 103 -12.53 8.59 -2.82
N ALA A 104 -12.57 8.44 -1.49
CA ALA A 104 -13.07 9.49 -0.59
C ALA A 104 -12.21 10.76 -0.62
N LEU A 105 -10.89 10.63 -0.77
CA LEU A 105 -9.97 11.76 -0.88
C LEU A 105 -10.04 12.47 -2.23
N ALA A 106 -10.55 11.81 -3.27
CA ALA A 106 -10.68 12.35 -4.62
C ALA A 106 -12.02 13.04 -4.91
N ALA A 107 -13.04 12.85 -4.06
CA ALA A 107 -14.38 13.41 -4.20
C ALA A 107 -14.43 14.90 -3.79
#